data_AF-A0A6P0B279-F1
#
_entry.id   AF-A0A6P0B279-F1
#
_cell.length_a   1.000
_cell.length_b   1.000
_cell.length_c   1.000
_cell.angle_alpha   90.00
_cell.angle_beta   90.00
_cell.angle_gamma   90.00
#
_symmetry.space_group_name_H-M   'P 1'
#
loop_
_entity.id
_entity.type
_entity.pdbx_description
1 polymer ?
#
loop_
_entity_poly.entity_id
_entity_poly.type
_entity_poly.pdbx_seq_one_letter_code
_entity_poly.pdbx_strand_id
1 'polypeptide(L)'
;MAAIAAFSTAYAQYELTNGVAPPADDPVLGDAALTAALAAATKTGTVTPEALGWAQETLGVGTAIGTIDQMRDALAAAAPTPETPAAETETAIGETADGSETTDPVAAEETSGTGMEGTADTTEAAQSVDETETSATSTETTTNP
;
A
#
# COMPACT_ATOMS: atom_id res chain seq x y z
N MET A 1 0.07 21.78 -9.29
CA MET A 1 0.60 20.43 -9.59
C MET A 1 1.83 20.06 -8.78
N ALA A 2 2.84 20.94 -8.61
CA ALA A 2 4.05 20.59 -7.85
C ALA A 2 3.80 20.13 -6.40
N ALA A 3 2.83 20.73 -5.71
CA ALA A 3 2.50 20.35 -4.32
C ALA A 3 2.00 18.90 -4.19
N ILE A 4 1.15 18.44 -5.13
CA ILE A 4 0.65 17.07 -5.14
C ILE A 4 1.79 16.10 -5.45
N ALA A 5 2.64 16.41 -6.43
CA ALA A 5 3.80 15.59 -6.75
C ALA A 5 4.76 15.47 -5.55
N ALA A 6 5.07 16.59 -4.90
CA ALA A 6 5.93 16.60 -3.71
C ALA A 6 5.35 15.77 -2.55
N PHE A 7 4.04 15.90 -2.29
CA PHE A 7 3.33 15.06 -1.31
C PHE A 7 3.49 13.58 -1.65
N SER A 8 3.24 13.21 -2.91
CA SER A 8 3.24 11.82 -3.34
C SER A 8 4.64 11.20 -3.29
N THR A 9 5.67 11.95 -3.68
CA THR A 9 7.07 11.52 -3.53
C THR A 9 7.45 11.36 -2.07
N ALA A 10 7.06 12.29 -1.20
CA ALA A 10 7.36 12.21 0.23
C ALA A 10 6.65 11.03 0.90
N TYR A 11 5.40 10.75 0.51
CA TYR A 11 4.64 9.59 0.97
C TYR A 11 5.32 8.28 0.54
N ALA A 12 5.69 8.16 -0.75
CA ALA A 12 6.39 6.99 -1.26
C ALA A 12 7.74 6.76 -0.54
N GLN A 13 8.50 7.83 -0.27
CA GLN A 13 9.75 7.72 0.49
C GLN A 13 9.54 7.30 1.95
N TYR A 14 8.48 7.81 2.59
CA TYR A 14 8.13 7.40 3.93
C TYR A 14 7.80 5.91 3.98
N GLU A 15 6.98 5.42 3.06
CA GLU A 15 6.64 4.00 2.99
C GLU A 15 7.85 3.12 2.67
N LEU A 16 8.75 3.57 1.78
CA LEU A 16 10.01 2.86 1.50
C LEU A 16 10.91 2.76 2.73
N THR A 17 10.95 3.81 3.55
CA THR A 17 11.81 3.87 4.74
C THR A 17 11.22 3.09 5.91
N ASN A 18 9.92 3.23 6.16
CA ASN A 18 9.25 2.70 7.36
C ASN A 18 8.51 1.38 7.11
N GLY A 19 8.27 1.00 5.84
CA GLY A 19 7.51 -0.19 5.46
C GLY A 19 6.00 -0.11 5.70
N VAL A 20 5.51 1.04 6.18
CA VAL A 20 4.09 1.27 6.50
C VAL A 20 3.64 2.66 6.04
N ALA A 21 2.36 2.78 5.73
CA ALA A 21 1.72 4.05 5.44
C ALA A 21 1.80 5.01 6.65
N PRO A 22 2.04 6.32 6.42
CA PRO A 22 1.93 7.33 7.46
C PRO A 22 0.47 7.43 7.96
N PRO A 23 0.27 7.82 9.23
CA PRO A 23 -1.07 7.97 9.78
C PRO A 23 -1.84 9.10 9.07
N ALA A 24 -3.16 8.94 8.92
CA ALA A 24 -4.00 9.92 8.24
C ALA A 24 -3.99 11.31 8.91
N ASP A 25 -3.77 11.36 10.23
CA ASP A 25 -3.66 12.59 11.01
C ASP A 25 -2.24 13.21 10.99
N ASP A 26 -1.32 12.68 10.19
CA ASP A 26 0.04 13.22 10.09
C ASP A 26 0.03 14.64 9.50
N PRO A 27 0.72 15.61 10.12
CA PRO A 27 0.71 16.99 9.65
C PRO A 27 1.43 17.22 8.32
N VAL A 28 2.24 16.28 7.84
CA VAL A 28 3.09 16.42 6.64
C VAL A 28 2.67 15.46 5.53
N LEU A 29 2.23 14.26 5.87
CA LEU A 29 1.87 13.17 4.95
C LEU A 29 0.44 12.65 5.13
N GLY A 30 -0.33 13.27 6.01
CA GLY A 30 -1.72 12.92 6.26
C GLY A 30 -2.71 13.67 5.35
N ASP A 31 -3.98 13.52 5.69
CA ASP A 31 -5.10 14.04 4.91
C ASP A 31 -5.13 15.57 4.81
N ALA A 32 -4.72 16.24 5.89
CA ALA A 32 -4.62 17.70 5.92
C ALA A 32 -3.58 18.22 4.92
N ALA A 33 -2.43 17.54 4.80
CA ALA A 33 -1.38 17.90 3.87
C ALA A 33 -1.80 17.63 2.42
N LEU A 34 -2.46 16.49 2.17
CA LEU A 34 -3.03 16.17 0.86
C LEU A 34 -4.08 17.20 0.45
N THR A 35 -4.99 17.55 1.35
CA THR A 35 -6.02 18.57 1.12
C THR A 35 -5.40 19.92 0.77
N ALA A 36 -4.36 20.34 1.51
CA ALA A 36 -3.65 21.57 1.22
C ALA A 36 -2.95 21.54 -0.15
N ALA A 37 -2.34 20.40 -0.51
CA ALA A 37 -1.72 20.20 -1.82
C ALA A 37 -2.75 20.23 -2.97
N LEU A 38 -3.92 19.64 -2.77
CA LEU A 38 -5.05 19.72 -3.72
C LEU A 38 -5.58 21.15 -3.82
N ALA A 39 -5.82 21.82 -2.70
CA ALA A 39 -6.29 23.21 -2.68
C ALA A 39 -5.32 24.15 -3.41
N ALA A 40 -4.01 23.92 -3.26
CA ALA A 40 -3.00 24.67 -3.99
C ALA A 40 -2.96 24.34 -5.50
N ALA A 41 -3.47 23.18 -5.91
CA ALA A 41 -3.58 22.79 -7.32
C ALA A 41 -4.90 23.27 -7.95
N THR A 42 -5.97 23.43 -7.18
CA THR A 42 -7.25 23.95 -7.67
C THR A 42 -7.22 25.47 -7.78
N LYS A 43 -7.97 26.02 -8.75
CA LYS A 43 -8.08 27.47 -8.92
C LYS A 43 -8.97 28.13 -7.86
N THR A 44 -9.81 27.32 -7.21
CA THR A 44 -10.77 27.76 -6.20
C THR A 44 -10.21 27.71 -4.78
N GLY A 45 -9.10 27.00 -4.54
CA GLY A 45 -8.54 26.80 -3.20
C GLY A 45 -9.40 25.92 -2.29
N THR A 46 -10.47 25.31 -2.83
CA THR A 46 -11.42 24.48 -2.09
C THR A 46 -11.39 23.06 -2.62
N VAL A 47 -11.48 22.10 -1.68
CA VAL A 47 -11.48 20.66 -1.94
C VAL A 47 -12.68 20.09 -1.18
N THR A 48 -13.53 19.35 -1.88
CA THR A 48 -14.65 18.63 -1.25
C THR A 48 -14.16 17.27 -0.73
N PRO A 49 -14.84 16.68 0.27
CA PRO A 49 -14.50 15.35 0.77
C PRO A 49 -14.49 14.28 -0.33
N GLU A 50 -15.41 14.39 -1.31
CA GLU A 50 -15.45 13.50 -2.47
C GLU A 50 -14.21 13.64 -3.36
N ALA A 51 -13.75 14.87 -3.61
CA ALA A 51 -12.55 15.11 -4.41
C ALA A 51 -11.28 14.61 -3.71
N LEU A 52 -11.24 14.73 -2.38
CA LEU A 52 -10.18 14.19 -1.54
C LEU A 52 -10.15 12.66 -1.63
N GLY A 53 -11.29 11.98 -1.44
CA GLY A 53 -11.37 10.52 -1.56
C GLY A 53 -10.95 10.01 -2.94
N TRP A 54 -11.44 10.65 -4.01
CA TRP A 54 -11.02 10.32 -5.38
C TRP A 54 -9.51 10.50 -5.59
N ALA A 55 -8.93 11.56 -5.02
CA ALA A 55 -7.50 11.80 -5.11
C ALA A 55 -6.70 10.76 -4.33
N GLN A 56 -7.15 10.36 -3.14
CA GLN A 56 -6.52 9.28 -2.37
C GLN A 56 -6.52 7.96 -3.14
N GLU A 57 -7.64 7.59 -3.76
CA GLU A 57 -7.73 6.40 -4.60
C GLU A 57 -6.80 6.49 -5.82
N THR A 58 -6.78 7.63 -6.51
CA THR A 58 -5.94 7.84 -7.70
C THR A 58 -4.44 7.87 -7.37
N LEU A 59 -4.09 8.48 -6.24
CA LEU A 59 -2.72 8.57 -5.76
C LEU A 59 -2.25 7.26 -5.16
N GLY A 60 -3.13 6.43 -4.61
CA GLY A 60 -2.74 5.22 -3.88
C GLY A 60 -2.33 5.54 -2.44
N VAL A 61 -3.07 6.43 -1.76
CA VAL A 61 -2.84 6.71 -0.33
C VAL A 61 -3.48 5.60 0.50
N GLY A 62 -2.73 5.09 1.48
CA GLY A 62 -3.19 4.04 2.38
C GLY A 62 -3.15 2.66 1.71
N THR A 63 -4.31 2.02 1.58
CA THR A 63 -4.43 0.68 0.97
C THR A 63 -4.75 0.71 -0.52
N ALA A 64 -5.00 1.89 -1.08
CA ALA A 64 -5.29 2.04 -2.50
C ALA A 64 -4.01 1.84 -3.33
N ILE A 65 -4.15 1.26 -4.53
CA ILE A 65 -3.04 1.17 -5.49
C ILE A 65 -3.15 2.29 -6.51
N GLY A 66 -2.10 3.09 -6.64
CA GLY A 66 -2.10 4.27 -7.49
C GLY A 66 -0.71 4.76 -7.90
N THR A 67 -0.58 6.08 -8.07
CA THR A 67 0.65 6.71 -8.55
C THR A 67 1.82 6.59 -7.55
N ILE A 68 1.52 6.60 -6.25
CA ILE A 68 2.50 6.45 -5.16
C ILE A 68 3.20 5.09 -5.24
N ASP A 69 2.49 4.00 -5.56
CA ASP A 69 3.10 2.68 -5.79
C ASP A 69 4.14 2.70 -6.90
N GLN A 70 3.80 3.35 -8.02
CA GLN A 70 4.70 3.47 -9.16
C GLN A 70 5.93 4.29 -8.82
N MET A 71 5.77 5.36 -8.04
CA MET A 71 6.91 6.15 -7.54
C MET A 71 7.76 5.34 -6.56
N ARG A 72 7.14 4.56 -5.67
CA ARG A 72 7.85 3.67 -4.75
C ARG A 72 8.69 2.64 -5.50
N ASP A 73 8.13 1.99 -6.52
CA ASP A 73 8.85 1.05 -7.37
C ASP A 73 10.01 1.73 -8.11
N ALA A 74 9.76 2.88 -8.73
CA ALA A 74 10.79 3.65 -9.42
C ALA A 74 11.93 4.12 -8.49
N LEU A 75 11.60 4.53 -7.25
CA LEU A 75 12.59 4.92 -6.25
C LEU A 75 13.40 3.72 -5.75
N ALA A 76 12.76 2.57 -5.56
CA ALA A 76 13.45 1.33 -5.20
C ALA A 76 14.39 0.87 -6.32
N ALA A 77 13.96 0.98 -7.58
CA ALA A 77 14.78 0.65 -8.76
C ALA A 77 15.94 1.62 -8.98
N ALA A 78 15.76 2.90 -8.62
CA ALA A 78 16.81 3.92 -8.69
C ALA A 78 17.79 3.86 -7.51
N ALA A 79 17.43 3.18 -6.42
CA ALA A 79 18.36 2.95 -5.32
C ALA A 79 19.48 2.01 -5.81
N PRO A 80 20.76 2.34 -5.55
CA PRO A 80 21.85 1.45 -5.92
C PRO A 80 21.69 0.15 -5.13
N THR A 81 21.32 -0.93 -5.82
CA THR A 81 21.35 -2.27 -5.26
C THR A 81 22.81 -2.58 -4.90
N PRO A 82 23.13 -2.96 -3.65
CA PRO A 82 24.51 -3.27 -3.28
C PRO A 82 25.05 -4.55 -3.95
N GLU A 83 24.29 -5.26 -4.79
CA GLU A 83 24.70 -6.57 -5.32
C GLU A 83 24.20 -6.74 -6.76
N THR A 84 25.00 -6.36 -7.75
CA THR A 84 25.15 -7.06 -9.06
C THR A 84 26.36 -6.42 -9.78
N PRO A 85 27.45 -7.16 -10.04
CA PRO A 85 28.52 -6.65 -10.88
C PRO A 85 27.94 -6.40 -12.27
N ALA A 86 28.22 -5.23 -12.82
CA ALA A 86 27.96 -4.93 -14.22
C ALA A 86 28.55 -6.06 -15.08
N ALA A 87 27.70 -6.83 -15.75
CA ALA A 87 28.11 -7.64 -16.88
C ALA A 87 28.40 -6.67 -18.05
N GLU A 88 29.55 -6.03 -17.96
CA GLU A 88 30.15 -5.30 -19.07
C GLU A 88 30.45 -6.34 -20.16
N THR A 89 29.77 -6.18 -21.28
CA THR A 89 29.94 -7.02 -22.45
C THR A 89 31.24 -6.60 -23.14
N GLU A 90 32.39 -7.10 -22.67
CA GLU A 90 33.64 -7.05 -23.42
C GLU A 90 33.99 -8.43 -24.00
N THR A 91 34.09 -8.42 -25.32
CA THR A 91 34.41 -9.56 -26.17
C THR A 91 35.92 -9.78 -26.22
N ALA A 92 36.30 -11.05 -26.09
CA ALA A 92 37.46 -11.73 -26.69
C ALA A 92 38.79 -11.85 -25.91
N ILE A 93 39.06 -13.14 -25.65
CA ILE A 93 40.29 -13.94 -25.80
C ILE A 93 41.38 -13.89 -24.71
N GLY A 94 41.58 -15.05 -24.10
CA GLY A 94 42.93 -15.62 -24.00
C GLY A 94 43.30 -16.21 -22.66
N GLU A 95 43.52 -17.53 -22.70
CA GLU A 95 44.53 -18.27 -21.93
C GLU A 95 44.06 -19.09 -20.72
N THR A 96 44.53 -20.34 -20.76
CA THR A 96 44.17 -21.53 -20.02
C THR A 96 44.99 -21.71 -18.73
N ALA A 97 44.35 -22.11 -17.63
CA ALA A 97 44.89 -23.00 -16.58
C ALA A 97 43.71 -23.36 -15.66
N ASP A 98 43.13 -24.56 -15.75
CA ASP A 98 43.59 -25.84 -15.17
C ASP A 98 43.39 -25.93 -13.64
N GLY A 99 42.67 -26.99 -13.24
CA GLY A 99 42.74 -27.58 -11.89
C GLY A 99 41.62 -27.17 -10.94
N SER A 100 40.60 -28.03 -10.79
CA SER A 100 40.39 -28.86 -9.57
C SER A 100 39.46 -28.15 -8.57
N GLU A 101 38.43 -28.72 -7.95
CA GLU A 101 38.05 -30.11 -7.72
C GLU A 101 36.58 -30.12 -7.28
N THR A 102 35.92 -31.25 -7.52
CA THR A 102 34.56 -31.59 -7.10
C THR A 102 34.44 -31.75 -5.58
N THR A 103 33.50 -31.06 -4.93
CA THR A 103 32.99 -31.46 -3.60
C THR A 103 31.51 -31.09 -3.43
N ASP A 104 30.63 -31.95 -3.93
CA ASP A 104 29.36 -32.31 -3.29
C ASP A 104 29.55 -33.77 -2.82
N PRO A 105 28.89 -34.33 -1.77
CA PRO A 105 27.72 -33.83 -1.03
C PRO A 105 27.81 -34.02 0.51
N VAL A 106 26.84 -33.50 1.27
CA VAL A 106 26.21 -34.28 2.37
C VAL A 106 24.87 -33.69 2.79
N ALA A 107 23.85 -34.55 2.71
CA ALA A 107 22.52 -34.36 3.25
C ALA A 107 22.53 -34.46 4.78
N ALA A 108 21.69 -33.66 5.43
CA ALA A 108 21.09 -34.02 6.71
C ALA A 108 19.74 -33.29 6.85
N GLU A 109 18.68 -34.07 6.67
CA GLU A 109 17.35 -33.74 7.14
C GLU A 109 17.33 -33.81 8.67
N GLU A 110 16.77 -32.80 9.32
CA GLU A 110 16.23 -32.86 10.69
C GLU A 110 15.02 -31.91 10.68
N THR A 111 13.83 -32.41 10.35
CA THR A 111 12.76 -32.84 11.28
C THR A 111 12.12 -31.72 12.12
N SER A 112 10.81 -31.56 11.88
CA SER A 112 9.75 -31.25 12.84
C SER A 112 9.77 -29.91 13.59
N GLY A 113 8.98 -28.98 13.06
CA GLY A 113 8.33 -27.92 13.83
C GLY A 113 6.82 -27.96 13.63
N THR A 114 6.16 -29.09 13.95
CA THR A 114 4.69 -29.17 13.97
C THR A 114 4.18 -28.60 15.28
N GLY A 115 3.26 -27.64 15.14
CA GLY A 115 2.73 -26.80 16.19
C GLY A 115 2.02 -27.53 17.32
N MET A 116 2.25 -26.96 18.49
CA MET A 116 1.49 -27.08 19.72
C MET A 116 1.36 -25.60 20.15
N GLU A 117 0.23 -24.98 20.43
CA GLU A 117 -1.00 -25.40 21.09
C GLU A 117 -2.02 -24.26 20.87
N GLY A 118 -3.32 -24.55 20.93
CA GLY A 118 -4.34 -23.50 20.86
C GLY A 118 -5.75 -24.01 20.73
N THR A 119 -6.19 -24.87 21.64
CA THR A 119 -7.61 -25.19 21.82
C THR A 119 -8.33 -23.96 22.36
N ALA A 120 -9.28 -23.43 21.59
CA ALA A 120 -10.40 -22.66 22.10
C ALA A 120 -11.62 -22.96 21.23
N ASP A 121 -12.19 -24.15 21.47
CA ASP A 121 -13.61 -24.42 21.28
C ASP A 121 -14.37 -23.77 22.45
N THR A 122 -15.38 -22.95 22.15
CA THR A 122 -16.52 -22.54 23.03
C THR A 122 -17.23 -21.35 22.35
N THR A 123 -18.30 -21.62 21.61
CA THR A 123 -19.71 -21.32 21.99
C THR A 123 -20.20 -20.03 21.30
N GLU A 124 -20.99 -20.16 20.23
CA GLU A 124 -22.46 -20.18 20.28
C GLU A 124 -23.04 -18.99 21.04
N ALA A 125 -23.40 -17.94 20.30
CA ALA A 125 -24.52 -17.09 20.68
C ALA A 125 -25.19 -16.60 19.39
N ALA A 126 -26.27 -17.30 19.04
CA ALA A 126 -27.27 -16.80 18.11
C ALA A 126 -27.77 -15.43 18.60
N GLN A 127 -27.75 -14.42 17.72
CA GLN A 127 -28.73 -13.35 17.76
C GLN A 127 -29.26 -13.14 16.35
N SER A 128 -30.39 -13.79 16.12
CA SER A 128 -31.34 -13.51 15.08
C SER A 128 -31.67 -12.01 15.09
N VAL A 129 -31.29 -11.28 14.05
CA VAL A 129 -31.96 -10.03 13.70
C VAL A 129 -33.05 -10.35 12.68
N ASP A 130 -34.16 -10.84 13.23
CA ASP A 130 -35.46 -10.73 12.61
C ASP A 130 -35.87 -9.26 12.73
N GLU A 131 -35.57 -8.45 11.72
CA GLU A 131 -36.24 -7.16 11.56
C GLU A 131 -37.46 -7.40 10.67
N THR A 132 -38.50 -7.87 11.35
CA THR A 132 -39.87 -7.93 10.89
C THR A 132 -40.38 -6.55 10.47
N GLU A 133 -41.23 -6.58 9.45
CA GLU A 133 -41.91 -5.46 8.84
C GLU A 133 -42.48 -4.44 9.83
N THR A 134 -42.38 -3.15 9.50
CA THR A 134 -43.41 -2.19 9.93
C THR A 134 -43.84 -1.36 8.73
N SER A 135 -45.00 -1.75 8.20
CA SER A 135 -45.80 -0.96 7.27
C SER A 135 -46.25 0.37 7.89
N ALA A 136 -46.28 1.39 7.02
CA ALA A 136 -47.19 2.53 6.98
C ALA A 136 -47.21 3.56 8.12
N THR A 137 -46.95 4.83 7.76
CA THR A 137 -47.95 5.88 8.02
C THR A 137 -47.93 6.94 6.91
N SER A 138 -49.11 7.18 6.38
CA SER A 138 -49.45 8.16 5.36
C SER A 138 -49.26 9.59 5.87
N THR A 139 -48.60 10.46 5.12
CA THR A 139 -48.79 11.90 5.26
C THR A 139 -49.86 12.35 4.26
N GLU A 140 -51.11 12.30 4.71
CA GLU A 140 -52.23 12.99 4.09
C GLU A 140 -52.00 14.50 4.23
N THR A 141 -51.63 15.19 3.15
CA THR A 141 -51.73 16.67 3.10
C THR A 141 -53.05 16.99 2.42
N THR A 142 -54.06 17.24 3.25
CA THR A 142 -55.31 17.88 2.84
C THR A 142 -54.99 19.30 2.36
N THR A 143 -55.28 19.59 1.10
CA THR A 143 -55.43 20.97 0.60
C THR A 143 -56.84 21.06 0.06
N ASN A 144 -57.69 21.81 0.75
CA ASN A 144 -59.07 22.06 0.35
C ASN A 144 -59.09 23.26 -0.63
N PRO A 145 -60.00 23.29 -1.62
CA PRO A 145 -60.06 24.33 -2.67
C PRO A 145 -60.36 25.74 -2.15
#